data_AF-A0A935CR68-F1
#
_entry.id   AF-A0A935CR68-F1
#
_cell.length_a   1.000
_cell.length_b   1.000
_cell.length_c   1.000
_cell.angle_alpha   90.00
_cell.angle_beta   90.00
_cell.angle_gamma   90.00
#
_symmetry.space_group_name_H-M   'P 1'
#
loop_
_entity.id
_entity.type
_entity.pdbx_description
1 polymer ?
#
loop_
_entity_poly.entity_id
_entity_poly.type
_entity_poly.pdbx_seq_one_letter_code
_entity_poly.pdbx_strand_id
1 'polypeptide(L)'
;MRSRLAVLLIVALLLVTLAPTFVFADQGNPPVKVDGPIPAKSVSLPSAPAIAPYSGPPFVLYDQTDNPGINSVSSQDFEASFDAYDNQAADDFVIPAGDGSWSINEVYAPGAYYNGTGPAPAVNVFFYDNAATLPGTQVYSALGLVPSDSAGMFTIALTTPAVLPSGTYWVSVQARMDFTAGGQWGWTERTVQSNSASAWRNPGGGFGTPCTTWGARAATCAVGTDPDLLFRLSGTTGSGPTPTPTPTSPPTATPTPTATPNNCTVTEGFESGTLGIFTADGTPAWTAVTTGANTGTYSAFAPDGSTVTDTRLQLTNPIAIPGAATSAILTFYHRVRTESTFDGAVLEISTDGGATWTDAGANITSGGYNGTISVNFGSPLAGRQAWTGNIPAGTGFVQVTVDLLPFAGQNMWFRYRLGTDSSVAATGAWADDVSIHLQPVR
;
A
#
# COMPACT_ATOMS: atom_id res chain seq x y z
N MET A 1 27.72 -76.50 40.01
CA MET A 1 28.13 -75.15 39.58
C MET A 1 27.14 -74.66 38.51
N ARG A 2 26.85 -73.35 38.49
CA ARG A 2 25.85 -72.60 37.69
C ARG A 2 26.03 -72.83 36.16
N SER A 3 25.09 -72.65 35.23
CA SER A 3 24.10 -71.58 34.97
C SER A 3 23.13 -71.99 33.83
N ARG A 4 22.05 -71.22 33.60
CA ARG A 4 20.75 -71.50 32.92
C ARG A 4 20.59 -70.99 31.45
N LEU A 5 19.60 -71.60 30.74
CA LEU A 5 18.60 -71.13 29.72
C LEU A 5 19.10 -70.43 28.41
N ALA A 6 18.74 -70.78 27.15
CA ALA A 6 17.48 -71.17 26.43
C ALA A 6 16.53 -69.97 26.18
N VAL A 7 15.84 -69.69 25.03
CA VAL A 7 15.52 -70.43 23.79
C VAL A 7 14.71 -69.54 22.79
N LEU A 8 14.74 -69.92 21.49
CA LEU A 8 13.79 -69.77 20.35
C LEU A 8 13.21 -68.44 19.81
N LEU A 9 13.19 -68.42 18.47
CA LEU A 9 12.41 -67.60 17.54
C LEU A 9 11.46 -68.53 16.76
N ILE A 10 10.16 -68.26 16.67
CA ILE A 10 9.20 -68.95 15.77
C ILE A 10 8.21 -67.94 15.15
N VAL A 11 7.94 -68.19 13.87
CA VAL A 11 7.08 -67.55 12.85
C VAL A 11 5.57 -67.58 13.15
N ALA A 12 4.80 -66.60 12.67
CA ALA A 12 3.38 -66.80 12.30
C ALA A 12 2.86 -65.77 11.25
N LEU A 13 1.89 -66.23 10.47
CA LEU A 13 1.27 -65.70 9.26
C LEU A 13 -0.14 -65.11 9.56
N LEU A 14 -0.65 -64.24 8.67
CA LEU A 14 -2.02 -64.24 8.10
C LEU A 14 -3.01 -63.08 8.43
N LEU A 15 -3.70 -62.64 7.34
CA LEU A 15 -5.09 -62.15 7.16
C LEU A 15 -5.46 -60.65 7.16
N VAL A 16 -6.23 -60.32 6.11
CA VAL A 16 -6.92 -59.07 5.74
C VAL A 16 -8.36 -59.07 6.30
N THR A 17 -8.85 -57.92 6.79
CA THR A 17 -10.28 -57.52 6.78
C THR A 17 -10.45 -55.99 6.73
N LEU A 18 -11.52 -55.51 6.07
CA LEU A 18 -11.93 -54.10 5.88
C LEU A 18 -12.87 -53.59 7.00
N ALA A 19 -12.62 -52.36 7.50
CA ALA A 19 -13.45 -51.25 8.09
C ALA A 19 -14.74 -51.54 8.93
N PRO A 20 -15.30 -50.61 9.78
CA PRO A 20 -15.06 -49.16 9.92
C PRO A 20 -15.10 -48.54 11.38
N THR A 21 -14.99 -47.20 11.45
CA THR A 21 -15.44 -46.20 12.50
C THR A 21 -14.70 -45.99 13.84
N PHE A 22 -14.20 -44.73 14.04
CA PHE A 22 -14.35 -43.75 15.17
C PHE A 22 -14.14 -44.22 16.64
N VAL A 23 -13.48 -43.57 17.63
CA VAL A 23 -13.10 -42.18 18.07
C VAL A 23 -12.04 -42.37 19.21
N PHE A 24 -11.08 -41.48 19.47
CA PHE A 24 -11.05 -40.53 20.60
C PHE A 24 -9.85 -39.57 20.52
N ALA A 25 -10.10 -38.35 20.99
CA ALA A 25 -9.16 -37.28 21.24
C ALA A 25 -7.99 -37.70 22.14
N ASP A 26 -6.81 -37.15 21.89
CA ASP A 26 -5.81 -36.94 22.95
C ASP A 26 -5.49 -35.44 23.05
N GLN A 27 -5.73 -34.93 24.24
CA GLN A 27 -5.37 -33.61 24.72
C GLN A 27 -3.96 -33.72 25.30
N GLY A 28 -3.03 -32.91 24.79
CA GLY A 28 -1.82 -32.56 25.55
C GLY A 28 -0.69 -33.59 25.51
N ASN A 29 0.01 -33.65 24.39
CA ASN A 29 1.47 -33.82 24.40
C ASN A 29 2.07 -33.21 23.11
N PRO A 30 3.24 -32.55 23.18
CA PRO A 30 3.84 -31.91 22.02
C PRO A 30 4.22 -32.98 20.98
N PRO A 31 3.86 -32.82 19.70
CA PRO A 31 4.22 -33.81 18.70
C PRO A 31 5.74 -33.78 18.46
N VAL A 32 6.30 -34.97 18.56
CA VAL A 32 7.67 -35.34 18.19
C VAL A 32 7.97 -34.88 16.75
N LYS A 33 9.19 -34.35 16.57
CA LYS A 33 9.85 -34.09 15.27
C LYS A 33 9.51 -35.18 14.26
N VAL A 34 8.61 -34.88 13.32
CA VAL A 34 8.28 -35.80 12.24
C VAL A 34 9.39 -35.67 11.20
N ASP A 35 10.35 -36.59 11.24
CA ASP A 35 11.33 -36.75 10.17
C ASP A 35 10.60 -37.32 8.93
N GLY A 36 10.06 -36.44 8.10
CA GLY A 36 9.44 -36.76 6.82
C GLY A 36 9.09 -35.49 6.04
N PRO A 37 9.16 -35.50 4.69
CA PRO A 37 8.81 -34.33 3.89
C PRO A 37 7.36 -33.93 4.17
N ILE A 38 7.15 -32.68 4.61
CA ILE A 38 5.81 -32.10 4.75
C ILE A 38 5.23 -32.03 3.34
N PRO A 39 4.14 -32.74 3.00
CA PRO A 39 3.57 -32.66 1.66
C PRO A 39 2.95 -31.27 1.48
N ALA A 40 3.29 -30.57 0.39
CA ALA A 40 2.57 -29.37 -0.07
C ALA A 40 1.17 -29.81 -0.57
N LYS A 41 0.25 -30.12 0.36
CA LYS A 41 -1.08 -30.63 0.05
C LYS A 41 -2.11 -29.52 0.20
N SER A 42 -2.81 -29.26 -0.89
CA SER A 42 -3.99 -28.40 -0.98
C SER A 42 -5.06 -28.82 0.04
N VAL A 43 -5.56 -27.86 0.84
CA VAL A 43 -6.61 -28.09 1.85
C VAL A 43 -7.94 -27.52 1.35
N SER A 44 -9.01 -28.32 1.38
CA SER A 44 -10.37 -27.90 1.02
C SER A 44 -10.95 -26.85 1.99
N LEU A 45 -11.40 -25.71 1.48
CA LEU A 45 -11.96 -24.57 2.20
C LEU A 45 -13.50 -24.64 2.24
N PRO A 46 -14.13 -24.10 3.30
CA PRO A 46 -15.49 -23.58 3.20
C PRO A 46 -15.54 -22.43 2.18
N SER A 47 -16.67 -22.26 1.49
CA SER A 47 -16.88 -21.13 0.57
C SER A 47 -16.54 -19.80 1.25
N ALA A 48 -15.62 -19.04 0.65
CA ALA A 48 -15.24 -17.73 1.16
C ALA A 48 -16.48 -16.84 1.29
N PRO A 49 -16.79 -16.29 2.47
CA PRO A 49 -17.82 -15.26 2.58
C PRO A 49 -17.42 -14.07 1.72
N ALA A 50 -18.40 -13.38 1.13
CA ALA A 50 -18.16 -12.13 0.41
C ALA A 50 -17.35 -11.19 1.31
N ILE A 51 -16.17 -10.80 0.82
CA ILE A 51 -15.26 -9.91 1.51
C ILE A 51 -16.00 -8.59 1.73
N ALA A 52 -16.13 -8.17 2.99
CA ALA A 52 -16.54 -6.81 3.28
C ALA A 52 -15.47 -5.87 2.71
N PRO A 53 -15.82 -4.91 1.83
CA PRO A 53 -14.84 -3.98 1.28
C PRO A 53 -14.15 -3.24 2.44
N TYR A 54 -12.81 -3.24 2.40
CA TYR A 54 -11.97 -2.48 3.33
C TYR A 54 -12.36 -0.99 3.27
N SER A 55 -12.48 -0.36 4.45
CA SER A 55 -12.98 1.01 4.61
C SER A 55 -11.87 2.03 4.92
N GLY A 56 -10.68 1.87 4.34
CA GLY A 56 -9.60 2.86 4.32
C GLY A 56 -9.34 3.38 2.89
N PRO A 57 -8.48 4.41 2.70
CA PRO A 57 -8.45 5.23 1.47
C PRO A 57 -7.38 4.88 0.40
N PRO A 58 -7.23 3.63 -0.08
CA PRO A 58 -6.55 3.37 -1.35
C PRO A 58 -7.53 2.88 -2.43
N PHE A 59 -7.47 3.49 -3.63
CA PHE A 59 -8.23 3.03 -4.79
C PHE A 59 -7.82 1.62 -5.17
N VAL A 60 -8.78 0.75 -5.50
CA VAL A 60 -8.49 -0.61 -5.96
C VAL A 60 -7.93 -0.54 -7.37
N LEU A 61 -6.61 -0.79 -7.50
CA LEU A 61 -5.90 -0.76 -8.78
C LEU A 61 -6.13 -2.05 -9.56
N TYR A 62 -6.16 -3.17 -8.84
CA TYR A 62 -6.35 -4.50 -9.39
C TYR A 62 -7.06 -5.38 -8.38
N ASP A 63 -8.05 -6.16 -8.81
CA ASP A 63 -8.79 -7.08 -7.96
C ASP A 63 -9.06 -8.38 -8.71
N GLN A 64 -8.56 -9.49 -8.19
CA GLN A 64 -8.90 -10.83 -8.62
C GLN A 64 -9.33 -11.71 -7.44
N THR A 65 -10.07 -11.14 -6.50
CA THR A 65 -10.62 -11.87 -5.33
C THR A 65 -11.93 -12.62 -5.62
N ASP A 66 -12.36 -12.64 -6.88
CA ASP A 66 -13.48 -13.42 -7.38
C ASP A 66 -13.10 -14.90 -7.64
N ASN A 67 -14.12 -15.76 -7.79
CA ASN A 67 -13.95 -17.17 -8.16
C ASN A 67 -12.98 -17.97 -7.25
N PRO A 68 -13.16 -17.89 -5.91
CA PRO A 68 -12.28 -18.56 -4.96
C PRO A 68 -12.25 -20.06 -5.20
N GLY A 69 -11.05 -20.61 -5.30
CA GLY A 69 -10.81 -22.04 -5.24
C GLY A 69 -11.14 -22.58 -3.86
N ILE A 70 -11.26 -23.90 -3.79
CA ILE A 70 -11.40 -24.59 -2.51
C ILE A 70 -10.06 -24.83 -1.84
N ASN A 71 -8.93 -24.49 -2.46
CA ASN A 71 -7.63 -24.89 -1.98
C ASN A 71 -6.72 -23.69 -1.71
N SER A 72 -5.65 -23.91 -0.95
CA SER A 72 -4.59 -22.93 -0.71
C SER A 72 -3.22 -23.58 -0.86
N VAL A 73 -2.22 -22.80 -1.29
CA VAL A 73 -0.84 -23.26 -1.50
C VAL A 73 0.13 -22.57 -0.56
N SER A 74 1.10 -23.29 -0.03
CA SER A 74 2.10 -22.70 0.89
C SER A 74 2.79 -21.50 0.25
N SER A 75 3.06 -20.47 1.05
CA SER A 75 3.97 -19.36 0.73
C SER A 75 4.52 -18.80 2.06
N GLN A 76 5.64 -19.34 2.52
CA GLN A 76 6.12 -19.13 3.89
C GLN A 76 7.65 -19.04 3.99
N ASP A 77 8.09 -18.24 4.96
CA ASP A 77 9.43 -18.05 5.52
C ASP A 77 9.36 -18.66 6.93
N PHE A 78 9.95 -19.85 7.10
CA PHE A 78 9.94 -20.62 8.34
C PHE A 78 11.08 -20.18 9.28
N GLU A 79 11.17 -20.80 10.45
CA GLU A 79 12.33 -20.66 11.32
C GLU A 79 13.59 -21.32 10.71
N ALA A 80 14.77 -20.85 11.13
CA ALA A 80 16.08 -21.26 10.62
C ALA A 80 16.30 -22.78 10.45
N SER A 81 15.68 -23.61 11.32
CA SER A 81 15.79 -25.07 11.22
C SER A 81 15.01 -25.69 10.06
N PHE A 82 14.11 -24.93 9.45
CA PHE A 82 13.24 -25.32 8.34
C PHE A 82 13.45 -24.46 7.08
N ASP A 83 14.56 -23.73 6.95
CA ASP A 83 14.92 -22.96 5.74
C ASP A 83 14.83 -23.78 4.45
N ALA A 84 15.05 -25.11 4.53
CA ALA A 84 14.89 -26.01 3.38
C ALA A 84 13.47 -25.98 2.79
N TYR A 85 12.47 -25.60 3.58
CA TYR A 85 11.06 -25.52 3.23
C TYR A 85 10.62 -24.08 2.94
N ASP A 86 11.49 -23.08 3.01
CA ASP A 86 11.11 -21.71 2.64
C ASP A 86 10.69 -21.64 1.18
N ASN A 87 9.50 -21.11 0.96
CA ASN A 87 8.88 -21.17 -0.34
C ASN A 87 8.05 -19.92 -0.61
N GLN A 88 7.85 -19.64 -1.90
CA GLN A 88 7.07 -18.50 -2.34
C GLN A 88 6.12 -18.93 -3.45
N ALA A 89 4.87 -18.48 -3.32
CA ALA A 89 3.94 -18.41 -4.42
C ALA A 89 3.88 -16.97 -4.94
N ALA A 90 3.61 -16.79 -6.23
CA ALA A 90 3.44 -15.49 -6.84
C ALA A 90 2.39 -15.57 -7.94
N ASP A 91 1.74 -14.45 -8.22
CA ASP A 91 0.80 -14.35 -9.32
C ASP A 91 0.92 -13.03 -10.06
N ASP A 92 0.51 -13.01 -11.32
CA ASP A 92 0.76 -11.89 -12.21
C ASP A 92 -0.39 -10.87 -12.26
N PHE A 93 -0.04 -9.65 -12.66
CA PHE A 93 -1.00 -8.60 -12.99
C PHE A 93 -0.41 -7.69 -14.05
N VAL A 94 -1.28 -6.93 -14.69
CA VAL A 94 -0.91 -5.97 -15.73
C VAL A 94 -1.27 -4.57 -15.26
N ILE A 95 -0.27 -3.69 -15.25
CA ILE A 95 -0.44 -2.25 -15.12
C ILE A 95 -0.69 -1.71 -16.53
N PRO A 96 -1.91 -1.21 -16.83
CA PRO A 96 -2.26 -0.72 -18.16
C PRO A 96 -1.29 0.37 -18.64
N ALA A 97 -0.96 0.37 -19.93
CA ALA A 97 -0.16 1.43 -20.53
C ALA A 97 -0.79 2.82 -20.31
N GLY A 98 -2.12 2.90 -20.29
CA GLY A 98 -2.87 4.13 -20.03
C GLY A 98 -2.73 4.67 -18.60
N ASP A 99 -2.35 3.83 -17.65
CA ASP A 99 -2.16 4.24 -16.25
C ASP A 99 -0.74 4.79 -16.02
N GLY A 100 0.21 4.48 -16.92
CA GLY A 100 1.60 4.94 -16.91
C GLY A 100 2.47 4.34 -15.81
N SER A 101 2.00 4.37 -14.57
CA SER A 101 2.59 3.72 -13.40
C SER A 101 1.54 3.53 -12.32
N TRP A 102 1.72 2.57 -11.42
CA TRP A 102 0.99 2.48 -10.18
C TRP A 102 1.93 2.72 -9.00
N SER A 103 1.46 3.43 -7.98
CA SER A 103 2.01 3.40 -6.63
C SER A 103 1.10 2.51 -5.80
N ILE A 104 1.54 1.30 -5.49
CA ILE A 104 0.79 0.31 -4.72
C ILE A 104 1.12 0.51 -3.24
N ASN A 105 0.10 0.66 -2.41
CA ASN A 105 0.22 0.97 -0.98
C ASN A 105 -0.31 -0.16 -0.09
N GLU A 106 -1.17 -1.02 -0.62
CA GLU A 106 -1.76 -2.13 0.12
C GLU A 106 -1.86 -3.36 -0.77
N VAL A 107 -1.56 -4.52 -0.18
CA VAL A 107 -1.84 -5.83 -0.75
C VAL A 107 -2.83 -6.54 0.14
N TYR A 108 -3.94 -7.00 -0.43
CA TYR A 108 -4.87 -7.91 0.22
C TYR A 108 -4.71 -9.30 -0.37
N ALA A 109 -4.39 -10.29 0.47
CA ALA A 109 -4.10 -11.66 0.08
C ALA A 109 -4.94 -12.65 0.92
N PRO A 110 -6.09 -13.10 0.38
CA PRO A 110 -6.83 -14.22 0.92
C PRO A 110 -5.98 -15.48 1.12
N GLY A 111 -6.06 -16.07 2.30
CA GLY A 111 -5.37 -17.30 2.62
C GLY A 111 -6.00 -18.04 3.79
N ALA A 112 -5.35 -19.12 4.20
CA ALA A 112 -5.79 -19.95 5.30
C ALA A 112 -4.61 -20.56 6.06
N TYR A 113 -4.78 -20.73 7.37
CA TYR A 113 -3.84 -21.50 8.18
C TYR A 113 -4.13 -22.99 8.12
N TYR A 114 -3.07 -23.80 8.12
CA TYR A 114 -3.15 -25.24 8.24
C TYR A 114 -1.95 -25.78 9.02
N ASN A 115 -2.10 -26.96 9.63
CA ASN A 115 -1.12 -27.54 10.56
C ASN A 115 -0.76 -26.65 11.76
N GLY A 116 -1.62 -25.69 12.07
CA GLY A 116 -1.51 -24.72 13.15
C GLY A 116 -2.63 -23.70 13.02
N THR A 117 -2.71 -22.79 13.97
CA THR A 117 -3.79 -21.80 14.04
C THR A 117 -3.39 -20.43 13.51
N GLY A 118 -2.11 -20.22 13.19
CA GLY A 118 -1.53 -18.88 13.14
C GLY A 118 -1.71 -18.15 14.49
N PRO A 119 -1.81 -16.80 14.48
CA PRO A 119 -1.59 -15.93 13.33
C PRO A 119 -0.10 -15.77 12.99
N ALA A 120 0.20 -15.44 11.74
CA ALA A 120 1.53 -15.08 11.28
C ALA A 120 1.93 -13.74 11.92
N PRO A 121 3.04 -13.68 12.68
CA PRO A 121 3.47 -12.44 13.33
C PRO A 121 3.97 -11.39 12.32
N ALA A 122 4.40 -11.82 11.14
CA ALA A 122 4.81 -10.94 10.06
C ALA A 122 4.61 -11.57 8.68
N VAL A 123 4.68 -10.75 7.64
CA VAL A 123 4.67 -11.13 6.23
C VAL A 123 5.73 -10.36 5.45
N ASN A 124 6.24 -10.96 4.39
CA ASN A 124 7.05 -10.32 3.38
C ASN A 124 6.23 -10.13 2.10
N VAL A 125 6.41 -9.00 1.43
CA VAL A 125 5.80 -8.70 0.12
C VAL A 125 6.90 -8.38 -0.88
N PHE A 126 6.82 -8.97 -2.06
CA PHE A 126 7.76 -8.77 -3.15
C PHE A 126 7.00 -8.45 -4.44
N PHE A 127 7.59 -7.61 -5.28
CA PHE A 127 7.20 -7.51 -6.69
C PHE A 127 8.38 -7.87 -7.58
N TYR A 128 8.09 -8.58 -8.68
CA TYR A 128 9.06 -8.96 -9.69
C TYR A 128 8.64 -8.42 -11.06
N ASP A 129 9.62 -8.10 -11.89
CA ASP A 129 9.36 -7.94 -13.32
C ASP A 129 8.88 -9.26 -13.93
N ASN A 130 8.30 -9.17 -15.12
CA ASN A 130 7.88 -10.35 -15.85
C ASN A 130 9.03 -10.93 -16.69
N ALA A 131 9.35 -12.21 -16.46
CA ALA A 131 10.25 -13.01 -17.30
C ALA A 131 9.43 -14.04 -18.09
N ALA A 132 8.89 -13.61 -19.23
CA ALA A 132 7.95 -14.36 -20.07
C ALA A 132 6.63 -14.71 -19.35
N THR A 133 6.53 -15.87 -18.73
CA THR A 133 5.33 -16.35 -18.01
C THR A 133 5.65 -16.71 -16.56
N LEU A 134 6.74 -16.15 -16.02
CA LEU A 134 7.23 -16.42 -14.67
C LEU A 134 7.79 -15.12 -14.05
N PRO A 135 7.87 -15.04 -12.72
CA PRO A 135 8.57 -13.95 -12.06
C PRO A 135 10.05 -13.88 -12.45
N GLY A 136 10.54 -12.69 -12.77
CA GLY A 136 11.93 -12.43 -13.12
C GLY A 136 12.74 -11.78 -11.99
N THR A 137 13.31 -10.63 -12.28
CA THR A 137 14.09 -9.81 -11.34
C THR A 137 13.19 -9.19 -10.30
N GLN A 138 13.57 -9.26 -9.02
CA GLN A 138 12.88 -8.55 -7.95
C GLN A 138 13.04 -7.04 -8.14
N VAL A 139 11.93 -6.31 -8.21
CA VAL A 139 11.90 -4.85 -8.37
C VAL A 139 11.47 -4.13 -7.11
N TYR A 140 10.88 -4.84 -6.15
CA TYR A 140 10.49 -4.30 -4.84
C TYR A 140 10.48 -5.38 -3.77
N SER A 141 10.76 -5.00 -2.52
CA SER A 141 10.53 -5.82 -1.34
C SER A 141 10.17 -4.99 -0.12
N ALA A 142 9.20 -5.46 0.67
CA ALA A 142 8.98 -5.04 2.04
C ALA A 142 8.94 -6.28 2.94
N LEU A 143 9.77 -6.29 3.97
CA LEU A 143 10.00 -7.46 4.81
C LEU A 143 9.48 -7.20 6.22
N GLY A 144 9.01 -8.25 6.89
CA GLY A 144 8.63 -8.18 8.29
C GLY A 144 7.45 -7.26 8.61
N LEU A 145 6.53 -7.07 7.65
CA LEU A 145 5.33 -6.25 7.85
C LEU A 145 4.35 -6.99 8.76
N VAL A 146 3.69 -6.28 9.66
CA VAL A 146 2.63 -6.86 10.50
C VAL A 146 1.30 -6.74 9.75
N PRO A 147 0.68 -7.83 9.30
CA PRO A 147 -0.59 -7.76 8.58
C PRO A 147 -1.76 -7.50 9.55
N SER A 148 -2.83 -6.90 9.05
CA SER A 148 -4.15 -7.13 9.64
C SER A 148 -4.60 -8.52 9.20
N ASP A 149 -4.74 -9.44 10.15
CA ASP A 149 -5.07 -10.83 9.90
C ASP A 149 -6.48 -11.17 10.40
N SER A 150 -7.33 -11.61 9.49
CA SER A 150 -8.63 -12.22 9.81
C SER A 150 -8.63 -13.69 9.38
N ALA A 151 -8.12 -14.57 10.25
CA ALA A 151 -8.08 -16.02 10.05
C ALA A 151 -7.34 -16.50 8.79
N GLY A 152 -6.21 -15.86 8.47
CA GLY A 152 -5.39 -16.12 7.29
C GLY A 152 -5.68 -15.17 6.12
N MET A 153 -6.69 -14.31 6.23
CA MET A 153 -6.97 -13.26 5.25
C MET A 153 -6.13 -12.03 5.59
N PHE A 154 -5.07 -11.78 4.81
CA PHE A 154 -4.14 -10.69 5.10
C PHE A 154 -4.52 -9.40 4.38
N THR A 155 -4.62 -8.31 5.12
CA THR A 155 -4.51 -6.94 4.60
C THR A 155 -3.18 -6.36 5.03
N ILE A 156 -2.35 -5.97 4.06
CA ILE A 156 -0.94 -5.66 4.26
C ILE A 156 -0.68 -4.24 3.77
N ALA A 157 -0.46 -3.29 4.69
CA ALA A 157 -0.04 -1.94 4.34
C ALA A 157 1.48 -1.91 4.06
N LEU A 158 1.87 -1.34 2.92
CA LEU A 158 3.26 -1.13 2.55
C LEU A 158 3.72 0.21 3.14
N THR A 159 4.72 0.15 4.04
CA THR A 159 5.29 1.35 4.68
C THR A 159 6.02 2.27 3.70
N THR A 160 6.47 1.71 2.57
CA THR A 160 6.94 2.45 1.40
C THR A 160 6.17 1.93 0.19
N PRO A 161 5.49 2.75 -0.61
CA PRO A 161 4.70 2.24 -1.72
C PRO A 161 5.58 1.59 -2.81
N ALA A 162 5.08 0.53 -3.44
CA ALA A 162 5.73 -0.04 -4.62
C ALA A 162 5.33 0.77 -5.86
N VAL A 163 6.27 1.54 -6.41
CA VAL A 163 6.05 2.36 -7.61
C VAL A 163 6.51 1.59 -8.84
N LEU A 164 5.56 1.13 -9.65
CA LEU A 164 5.78 0.26 -10.80
C LEU A 164 5.24 0.92 -12.07
N PRO A 165 6.09 1.20 -13.09
CA PRO A 165 5.63 1.67 -14.40
C PRO A 165 4.69 0.68 -15.09
N SER A 166 3.96 1.10 -16.12
CA SER A 166 3.11 0.23 -16.92
C SER A 166 3.87 -0.99 -17.44
N GLY A 167 3.27 -2.17 -17.33
CA GLY A 167 3.91 -3.43 -17.64
C GLY A 167 3.27 -4.60 -16.90
N THR A 168 3.78 -5.80 -17.15
CA THR A 168 3.38 -7.02 -16.44
C THR A 168 4.34 -7.24 -15.27
N TYR A 169 3.80 -7.53 -14.09
CA TYR A 169 4.56 -7.80 -12.87
C TYR A 169 3.96 -8.98 -12.13
N TRP A 170 4.72 -9.51 -11.18
CA TRP A 170 4.30 -10.57 -10.28
C TRP A 170 4.31 -10.09 -8.85
N VAL A 171 3.25 -10.32 -8.10
CA VAL A 171 3.18 -10.09 -6.65
C VAL A 171 3.42 -11.40 -5.91
N SER A 172 4.24 -11.35 -4.85
CA SER A 172 4.43 -12.48 -3.93
C SER A 172 4.23 -12.03 -2.49
N VAL A 173 3.33 -12.71 -1.78
CA VAL A 173 3.12 -12.58 -0.34
C VAL A 173 3.63 -13.85 0.32
N GLN A 174 4.48 -13.70 1.33
CA GLN A 174 5.10 -14.80 2.05
C GLN A 174 4.91 -14.59 3.55
N ALA A 175 4.22 -15.49 4.23
CA ALA A 175 4.08 -15.42 5.68
C ALA A 175 5.43 -15.67 6.35
N ARG A 176 5.78 -14.93 7.40
CA ARG A 176 6.93 -15.22 8.26
C ARG A 176 6.39 -15.75 9.58
N MET A 177 6.53 -17.04 9.79
CA MET A 177 5.96 -17.71 10.96
C MET A 177 6.67 -19.03 11.23
N ASP A 178 7.09 -19.22 12.47
CA ASP A 178 7.64 -20.48 12.95
C ASP A 178 6.57 -21.58 12.87
N PHE A 179 6.96 -22.78 12.42
CA PHE A 179 6.03 -23.89 12.26
C PHE A 179 5.38 -24.29 13.59
N THR A 180 6.14 -24.26 14.68
CA THR A 180 5.58 -24.47 16.03
C THR A 180 5.48 -23.15 16.78
N ALA A 181 4.31 -22.69 17.24
CA ALA A 181 2.98 -23.33 17.17
C ALA A 181 2.12 -22.86 15.98
N GLY A 182 2.66 -22.00 15.10
CA GLY A 182 1.87 -21.27 14.11
C GLY A 182 1.34 -22.11 12.95
N GLY A 183 2.04 -23.18 12.59
CA GLY A 183 1.75 -24.03 11.44
C GLY A 183 2.24 -23.41 10.13
N GLN A 184 1.36 -23.41 9.13
CA GLN A 184 1.63 -22.85 7.81
C GLN A 184 0.50 -21.94 7.35
N TRP A 185 0.85 -20.89 6.60
CA TRP A 185 -0.09 -20.11 5.82
C TRP A 185 -0.10 -20.56 4.36
N GLY A 186 -1.30 -20.72 3.81
CA GLY A 186 -1.52 -20.98 2.40
C GLY A 186 -2.25 -19.84 1.73
N TRP A 187 -1.77 -19.42 0.56
CA TRP A 187 -2.44 -18.44 -0.29
C TRP A 187 -3.57 -19.13 -1.05
N THR A 188 -4.80 -18.63 -0.92
CA THR A 188 -5.99 -19.22 -1.54
C THR A 188 -5.91 -19.17 -3.06
N GLU A 189 -6.14 -20.33 -3.68
CA GLU A 189 -6.16 -20.47 -5.14
C GLU A 189 -7.42 -19.84 -5.75
N ARG A 190 -7.35 -19.51 -7.03
CA ARG A 190 -8.44 -18.96 -7.84
C ARG A 190 -8.71 -19.87 -9.03
N THR A 191 -9.97 -20.25 -9.23
CA THR A 191 -10.38 -21.28 -10.21
C THR A 191 -10.30 -20.85 -11.67
N VAL A 192 -10.10 -19.56 -11.94
CA VAL A 192 -10.00 -18.99 -13.28
C VAL A 192 -8.64 -18.32 -13.46
N GLN A 193 -8.08 -18.49 -14.66
CA GLN A 193 -6.79 -17.90 -15.01
C GLN A 193 -6.96 -16.48 -15.56
N SER A 194 -6.08 -15.58 -15.19
CA SER A 194 -5.88 -14.25 -15.73
C SER A 194 -4.41 -14.12 -16.12
N ASN A 195 -4.15 -13.68 -17.35
CA ASN A 195 -2.81 -13.67 -17.96
C ASN A 195 -2.09 -15.04 -17.85
N SER A 196 -1.01 -15.17 -17.07
CA SER A 196 -0.24 -16.40 -16.89
C SER A 196 -0.73 -17.18 -15.68
N ALA A 197 -0.55 -18.50 -15.67
CA ALA A 197 -0.79 -19.27 -14.45
C ALA A 197 0.20 -18.85 -13.34
N SER A 198 -0.27 -18.83 -12.10
CA SER A 198 0.54 -18.54 -10.92
C SER A 198 1.83 -19.37 -10.85
N ALA A 199 2.85 -18.82 -10.19
CA ALA A 199 4.18 -19.39 -10.10
C ALA A 199 4.53 -19.79 -8.66
N TRP A 200 5.47 -20.72 -8.52
CA TRP A 200 5.95 -21.18 -7.23
C TRP A 200 7.43 -21.54 -7.26
N ARG A 201 8.12 -21.38 -6.11
CA ARG A 201 9.49 -21.85 -5.88
C ARG A 201 9.72 -22.27 -4.43
N ASN A 202 10.64 -23.20 -4.23
CA ASN A 202 11.25 -23.55 -2.94
C ASN A 202 12.75 -23.77 -3.13
N PRO A 203 13.57 -22.74 -2.94
CA PRO A 203 15.02 -22.82 -3.18
C PRO A 203 15.74 -23.94 -2.41
N GLY A 204 15.23 -24.27 -1.21
CA GLY A 204 15.79 -25.33 -0.37
C GLY A 204 15.43 -26.76 -0.79
N GLY A 205 14.44 -26.94 -1.68
CA GLY A 205 14.01 -28.25 -2.18
C GLY A 205 13.36 -29.17 -1.13
N GLY A 206 13.05 -28.69 0.07
CA GLY A 206 12.51 -29.46 1.19
C GLY A 206 11.16 -30.13 0.89
N PHE A 207 10.35 -29.56 -0.02
CA PHE A 207 9.07 -30.14 -0.41
C PHE A 207 9.16 -31.27 -1.45
N GLY A 208 10.36 -31.56 -1.97
CA GLY A 208 10.55 -32.59 -3.00
C GLY A 208 9.88 -32.29 -4.34
N THR A 209 9.55 -31.01 -4.58
CA THR A 209 9.02 -30.53 -5.87
C THR A 209 10.18 -30.19 -6.81
N PRO A 210 9.97 -30.15 -8.14
CA PRO A 210 11.06 -29.85 -9.08
C PRO A 210 11.44 -28.36 -9.10
N CYS A 211 10.65 -27.49 -8.46
CA CYS A 211 10.80 -26.03 -8.54
C CYS A 211 11.71 -25.48 -7.43
N THR A 212 13.02 -25.68 -7.57
CA THR A 212 14.03 -24.94 -6.79
C THR A 212 14.19 -23.48 -7.26
N THR A 213 13.74 -23.18 -8.47
CA THR A 213 13.54 -21.84 -9.01
C THR A 213 12.07 -21.63 -9.35
N TRP A 214 11.70 -20.44 -9.83
CA TRP A 214 10.34 -20.19 -10.32
C TRP A 214 9.94 -21.18 -11.41
N GLY A 215 8.75 -21.74 -11.27
CA GLY A 215 8.07 -22.52 -12.30
C GLY A 215 6.56 -22.34 -12.21
N ALA A 216 5.84 -22.72 -13.28
CA ALA A 216 4.38 -22.66 -13.27
C ALA A 216 3.85 -23.61 -12.19
N ARG A 217 3.09 -23.07 -11.24
CA ARG A 217 2.80 -23.70 -9.95
C ARG A 217 2.18 -25.10 -10.11
N ALA A 218 1.07 -25.20 -10.81
CA ALA A 218 0.38 -26.48 -11.02
C ALA A 218 1.11 -27.36 -12.05
N ALA A 219 1.42 -26.80 -13.23
CA ALA A 219 1.90 -27.59 -14.37
C ALA A 219 3.35 -28.07 -14.24
N THR A 220 4.22 -27.27 -13.62
CA THR A 220 5.66 -27.58 -13.48
C THR A 220 5.99 -28.01 -12.07
N CYS A 221 5.55 -27.26 -11.05
CA CYS A 221 5.90 -27.53 -9.66
C CYS A 221 5.05 -28.63 -9.02
N ALA A 222 3.94 -29.02 -9.66
CA ALA A 222 2.96 -29.96 -9.10
C ALA A 222 2.44 -29.52 -7.72
N VAL A 223 2.27 -28.20 -7.54
CA VAL A 223 1.72 -27.58 -6.32
C VAL A 223 0.35 -27.01 -6.67
N GLY A 224 -0.68 -27.30 -5.87
CA GLY A 224 -2.04 -26.83 -6.14
C GLY A 224 -2.64 -27.43 -7.42
N THR A 225 -3.82 -26.96 -7.78
CA THR A 225 -4.58 -27.47 -8.94
C THR A 225 -5.21 -26.38 -9.77
N ASP A 226 -5.58 -25.26 -9.15
CA ASP A 226 -6.22 -24.15 -9.81
C ASP A 226 -5.15 -23.23 -10.40
N PRO A 227 -5.47 -22.44 -11.44
CA PRO A 227 -4.45 -21.69 -12.19
C PRO A 227 -3.83 -20.55 -11.38
N ASP A 228 -4.61 -19.80 -10.60
CA ASP A 228 -4.21 -18.49 -10.05
C ASP A 228 -4.33 -18.42 -8.52
N LEU A 229 -4.05 -17.25 -7.95
CA LEU A 229 -4.15 -16.89 -6.54
C LEU A 229 -5.07 -15.68 -6.35
N LEU A 230 -5.86 -15.66 -5.29
CA LEU A 230 -6.69 -14.48 -5.01
C LEU A 230 -5.82 -13.34 -4.45
N PHE A 231 -5.91 -12.15 -5.04
CA PHE A 231 -5.34 -10.96 -4.43
C PHE A 231 -6.00 -9.68 -4.92
N ARG A 232 -5.79 -8.61 -4.17
CA ARG A 232 -6.16 -7.25 -4.56
C ARG A 232 -5.00 -6.31 -4.25
N LEU A 233 -4.73 -5.40 -5.17
CA LEU A 233 -3.74 -4.32 -5.03
C LEU A 233 -4.49 -3.01 -4.93
N SER A 234 -4.17 -2.22 -3.91
CA SER A 234 -4.76 -0.90 -3.72
C SER A 234 -3.66 0.17 -3.67
N GLY A 235 -3.93 1.34 -4.22
CA GLY A 235 -2.95 2.41 -4.34
C GLY A 235 -3.43 3.54 -5.23
N THR A 236 -2.54 4.11 -6.02
CA THR A 236 -2.83 5.20 -6.97
C THR A 236 -2.21 4.94 -8.35
N THR A 237 -2.81 5.49 -9.41
CA THR A 237 -2.22 5.52 -10.76
C THR A 237 -1.43 6.82 -10.96
N GLY A 238 -0.38 6.78 -11.78
CA GLY A 238 0.50 7.90 -12.09
C GLY A 238 0.77 8.00 -13.58
N SER A 239 0.21 9.03 -14.23
CA SER A 239 0.38 9.32 -15.66
C SER A 239 1.86 9.40 -16.06
N GLY A 240 2.37 8.36 -16.72
CA GLY A 240 3.61 8.38 -17.50
C GLY A 240 3.37 9.05 -18.86
N PRO A 241 4.41 9.57 -19.54
CA PRO A 241 4.25 10.36 -20.74
C PRO A 241 3.67 9.51 -21.88
N THR A 242 2.46 9.82 -22.33
CA THR A 242 1.88 9.21 -23.53
C THR A 242 2.71 9.60 -24.77
N PRO A 243 3.28 8.64 -25.53
CA PRO A 243 3.84 8.95 -26.84
C PRO A 243 2.72 9.43 -27.75
N THR A 244 2.90 10.61 -28.35
CA THR A 244 1.94 11.29 -29.23
C THR A 244 1.44 10.38 -30.36
N PRO A 245 0.15 9.98 -30.40
CA PRO A 245 -0.43 9.36 -31.58
C PRO A 245 -1.02 10.44 -32.51
N THR A 246 -0.69 10.30 -33.79
CA THR A 246 -1.21 11.09 -34.92
C THR A 246 -2.72 10.88 -35.08
N PRO A 247 -3.53 11.90 -35.40
CA PRO A 247 -4.99 11.81 -35.38
C PRO A 247 -5.56 11.03 -36.57
N THR A 248 -6.56 10.18 -36.34
CA THR A 248 -7.53 9.76 -37.37
C THR A 248 -8.91 9.51 -36.72
N SER A 249 -9.97 9.87 -37.44
CA SER A 249 -11.37 10.13 -37.02
C SER A 249 -12.20 8.97 -36.40
N PRO A 250 -13.34 9.30 -35.73
CA PRO A 250 -14.03 8.45 -34.75
C PRO A 250 -15.16 7.57 -35.32
N PRO A 251 -15.61 6.56 -34.55
CA PRO A 251 -17.04 6.36 -34.38
C PRO A 251 -17.50 6.18 -32.91
N THR A 252 -18.56 6.92 -32.59
CA THR A 252 -19.76 6.64 -31.77
C THR A 252 -19.63 5.95 -30.40
N ALA A 253 -19.98 6.73 -29.36
CA ALA A 253 -20.17 6.32 -27.98
C ALA A 253 -21.32 5.32 -27.78
N THR A 254 -21.08 4.30 -26.97
CA THR A 254 -22.11 3.54 -26.25
C THR A 254 -21.85 3.74 -24.75
N PRO A 255 -22.76 4.35 -23.97
CA PRO A 255 -22.56 4.52 -22.52
C PRO A 255 -23.07 3.29 -21.77
N THR A 256 -22.44 2.96 -20.63
CA THR A 256 -22.97 2.33 -19.37
C THR A 256 -21.81 1.62 -18.64
N PRO A 257 -21.71 1.57 -17.28
CA PRO A 257 -22.62 2.06 -16.24
C PRO A 257 -22.02 3.13 -15.31
N THR A 258 -22.94 3.92 -14.75
CA THR A 258 -22.76 4.85 -13.63
C THR A 258 -22.27 4.13 -12.38
N ALA A 259 -21.12 4.55 -11.85
CA ALA A 259 -20.65 4.17 -10.52
C ALA A 259 -21.38 5.01 -9.46
N THR A 260 -21.86 4.34 -8.41
CA THR A 260 -22.47 4.98 -7.23
C THR A 260 -21.42 5.84 -6.50
N PRO A 261 -21.73 7.08 -6.10
CA PRO A 261 -20.74 7.98 -5.53
C PRO A 261 -20.50 7.72 -4.04
N ASN A 262 -19.30 7.25 -3.68
CA ASN A 262 -18.87 7.30 -2.28
C ASN A 262 -18.21 8.65 -2.02
N ASN A 263 -18.54 9.28 -0.89
CA ASN A 263 -17.81 10.45 -0.41
C ASN A 263 -16.36 10.04 -0.17
N CYS A 264 -15.41 10.72 -0.81
CA CYS A 264 -13.98 10.45 -0.65
C CYS A 264 -13.39 11.52 0.29
N THR A 265 -12.64 11.10 1.30
CA THR A 265 -11.91 12.02 2.18
C THR A 265 -10.45 11.60 2.27
N VAL A 266 -9.53 12.50 1.88
CA VAL A 266 -8.09 12.35 2.05
C VAL A 266 -7.67 13.19 3.25
N THR A 267 -6.89 12.64 4.18
CA THR A 267 -6.43 13.37 5.38
C THR A 267 -4.95 13.15 5.65
N GLU A 268 -4.27 14.20 6.11
CA GLU A 268 -2.91 14.16 6.63
C GLU A 268 -2.80 15.07 7.85
N GLY A 269 -2.37 14.53 8.98
CA GLY A 269 -2.17 15.26 10.23
C GLY A 269 -0.75 15.16 10.77
N PHE A 270 0.19 14.63 10.00
CA PHE A 270 1.62 14.49 10.31
C PHE A 270 1.94 13.61 11.54
N GLU A 271 0.95 12.96 12.14
CA GLU A 271 1.06 12.15 13.37
C GLU A 271 1.98 10.92 13.27
N SER A 272 2.43 10.56 12.07
CA SER A 272 3.49 9.57 11.87
C SER A 272 4.88 10.07 12.27
N GLY A 273 5.03 11.36 12.58
CA GLY A 273 6.33 12.00 12.77
C GLY A 273 7.07 12.26 11.47
N THR A 274 6.37 12.17 10.33
CA THR A 274 6.91 12.44 8.98
C THR A 274 5.99 13.41 8.23
N LEU A 275 6.40 13.87 7.04
CA LEU A 275 5.55 14.71 6.19
C LEU A 275 4.46 13.92 5.46
N GLY A 276 4.41 12.59 5.62
CA GLY A 276 3.37 11.71 5.11
C GLY A 276 3.16 11.88 3.60
N ILE A 277 1.96 12.32 3.19
CA ILE A 277 1.63 12.53 1.76
C ILE A 277 2.33 13.75 1.12
N PHE A 278 3.17 14.47 1.86
CA PHE A 278 3.92 15.62 1.37
C PHE A 278 5.42 15.36 1.29
N THR A 279 6.07 16.07 0.37
CA THR A 279 7.52 16.21 0.26
C THR A 279 7.90 17.66 0.50
N ALA A 280 9.14 17.88 0.93
CA ALA A 280 9.70 19.21 1.13
C ALA A 280 10.79 19.52 0.11
N ASP A 281 10.82 20.74 -0.39
CA ASP A 281 11.95 21.30 -1.13
C ASP A 281 12.40 22.65 -0.55
N GLY A 282 13.56 23.11 -1.00
CA GLY A 282 14.22 24.31 -0.48
C GLY A 282 15.01 24.03 0.81
N THR A 283 15.74 25.05 1.26
CA THR A 283 16.59 24.98 2.45
C THR A 283 16.43 26.22 3.30
N PRO A 284 16.16 26.10 4.61
CA PRO A 284 15.85 24.86 5.34
C PRO A 284 14.50 24.26 4.92
N ALA A 285 14.45 22.94 4.76
CA ALA A 285 13.24 22.26 4.28
C ALA A 285 12.14 22.22 5.35
N TRP A 286 10.89 22.04 4.91
CA TRP A 286 9.79 21.67 5.78
C TRP A 286 10.08 20.33 6.48
N THR A 287 9.69 20.21 7.75
CA THR A 287 9.88 18.99 8.56
C THR A 287 8.70 18.79 9.49
N ALA A 288 8.43 17.53 9.88
CA ALA A 288 7.47 17.25 10.94
C ALA A 288 8.09 17.60 12.30
N VAL A 289 7.37 18.36 13.13
CA VAL A 289 7.85 18.85 14.42
C VAL A 289 6.78 18.72 15.50
N THR A 290 7.22 18.70 16.76
CA THR A 290 6.33 18.67 17.94
C THR A 290 6.23 20.03 18.65
N THR A 291 6.76 21.09 18.04
CA THR A 291 6.83 22.45 18.67
C THR A 291 5.50 23.21 18.62
N GLY A 292 4.51 22.65 17.94
CA GLY A 292 3.14 23.15 17.87
C GLY A 292 2.34 22.26 16.93
N ALA A 293 1.08 21.97 17.27
CA ALA A 293 0.14 21.22 16.45
C ALA A 293 -1.28 21.73 16.74
N ASN A 294 -2.19 21.60 15.78
CA ASN A 294 -3.60 21.90 15.93
C ASN A 294 -4.33 20.75 16.64
N THR A 295 -4.08 19.52 16.17
CA THR A 295 -4.47 18.29 16.87
C THR A 295 -3.27 17.36 17.00
N GLY A 296 -3.38 16.33 17.84
CA GLY A 296 -2.30 15.36 17.98
C GLY A 296 -0.98 15.94 18.52
N THR A 297 0.13 15.45 17.97
CA THR A 297 1.50 15.67 18.46
C THR A 297 2.38 16.36 17.43
N TYR A 298 2.14 16.15 16.14
CA TYR A 298 3.02 16.58 15.06
C TYR A 298 2.32 17.57 14.13
N SER A 299 3.09 18.48 13.53
CA SER A 299 2.66 19.26 12.38
C SER A 299 3.84 19.51 11.44
N ALA A 300 3.58 19.92 10.20
CA ALA A 300 4.63 20.33 9.28
C ALA A 300 5.08 21.77 9.58
N PHE A 301 6.39 22.02 9.56
CA PHE A 301 6.98 23.31 9.87
C PHE A 301 8.16 23.66 8.97
N ALA A 302 8.23 24.92 8.54
CA ALA A 302 9.44 25.53 8.00
C ALA A 302 9.78 26.83 8.76
N PRO A 303 11.07 27.05 9.10
CA PRO A 303 11.48 28.23 9.85
C PRO A 303 11.59 29.46 8.94
N ASP A 304 11.39 30.63 9.55
CA ASP A 304 11.62 31.93 8.92
C ASP A 304 12.95 32.53 9.42
N GLY A 305 13.98 32.50 8.57
CA GLY A 305 15.33 32.96 8.90
C GLY A 305 15.69 34.26 8.17
N SER A 306 16.78 34.92 8.58
CA SER A 306 17.19 36.24 8.07
C SER A 306 17.91 36.23 6.71
N THR A 307 17.52 35.33 5.82
CA THR A 307 18.11 35.16 4.48
C THR A 307 17.05 34.74 3.49
N VAL A 308 17.25 35.07 2.21
CA VAL A 308 16.28 34.71 1.17
C VAL A 308 16.17 33.20 1.06
N THR A 309 14.99 32.66 1.35
CA THR A 309 14.67 31.24 1.19
C THR A 309 13.38 31.06 0.43
N ASP A 310 13.25 29.91 -0.21
CA ASP A 310 12.09 29.54 -1.02
C ASP A 310 11.81 28.05 -0.84
N THR A 311 10.89 27.75 0.07
CA THR A 311 10.67 26.38 0.58
C THR A 311 9.24 25.96 0.32
N ARG A 312 9.03 24.70 -0.06
CA ARG A 312 7.68 24.20 -0.41
C ARG A 312 7.42 22.88 0.30
N LEU A 313 6.21 22.76 0.83
CA LEU A 313 5.59 21.52 1.27
C LEU A 313 4.58 21.13 0.19
N GLN A 314 4.91 20.16 -0.63
CA GLN A 314 4.16 19.79 -1.84
C GLN A 314 3.61 18.38 -1.71
N LEU A 315 2.40 18.14 -2.23
CA LEU A 315 1.91 16.77 -2.36
C LEU A 315 2.90 15.88 -3.13
N THR A 316 3.03 14.64 -2.69
CA THR A 316 3.82 13.60 -3.39
C THR A 316 3.05 13.00 -4.57
N ASN A 317 1.72 13.03 -4.51
CA ASN A 317 0.81 12.51 -5.53
C ASN A 317 -0.35 13.47 -5.77
N PRO A 318 -0.93 13.54 -6.98
CA PRO A 318 -2.11 14.36 -7.22
C PRO A 318 -3.35 13.78 -6.56
N ILE A 319 -4.34 14.63 -6.33
CA ILE A 319 -5.66 14.27 -5.83
C ILE A 319 -6.67 14.47 -6.95
N ALA A 320 -7.29 13.38 -7.38
CA ALA A 320 -8.31 13.40 -8.42
C ALA A 320 -9.61 14.03 -7.87
N ILE A 321 -10.10 15.08 -8.54
CA ILE A 321 -11.43 15.64 -8.27
C ILE A 321 -12.41 14.99 -9.25
N PRO A 322 -13.40 14.21 -8.80
CA PRO A 322 -14.34 13.55 -9.70
C PRO A 322 -15.03 14.54 -10.63
N GLY A 323 -15.17 14.20 -11.93
CA GLY A 323 -15.90 15.04 -12.89
C GLY A 323 -17.37 15.24 -12.53
N ALA A 324 -17.96 14.28 -11.82
CA ALA A 324 -19.32 14.36 -11.28
C ALA A 324 -19.35 14.83 -9.81
N ALA A 325 -18.31 15.52 -9.33
CA ALA A 325 -18.35 16.10 -7.99
C ALA A 325 -19.46 17.16 -7.88
N THR A 326 -20.23 17.11 -6.81
CA THR A 326 -21.15 18.18 -6.37
C THR A 326 -20.56 19.02 -5.25
N SER A 327 -19.52 18.50 -4.57
CA SER A 327 -18.72 19.21 -3.58
C SER A 327 -17.28 18.71 -3.66
N ALA A 328 -16.32 19.64 -3.63
CA ALA A 328 -14.90 19.35 -3.52
C ALA A 328 -14.22 20.46 -2.71
N ILE A 329 -13.78 20.13 -1.50
CA ILE A 329 -13.30 21.12 -0.52
C ILE A 329 -11.98 20.65 0.04
N LEU A 330 -10.94 21.48 -0.09
CA LEU A 330 -9.71 21.35 0.70
C LEU A 330 -9.84 22.20 1.97
N THR A 331 -9.43 21.63 3.10
CA THR A 331 -9.20 22.33 4.34
C THR A 331 -7.85 21.97 4.91
N PHE A 332 -7.23 22.91 5.61
CA PHE A 332 -6.06 22.65 6.44
C PHE A 332 -6.01 23.70 7.53
N TYR A 333 -5.31 23.39 8.62
CA TYR A 333 -5.03 24.33 9.69
C TYR A 333 -3.61 24.85 9.51
N HIS A 334 -3.41 26.14 9.69
CA HIS A 334 -2.07 26.73 9.60
C HIS A 334 -1.82 27.77 10.69
N ARG A 335 -0.54 28.05 10.89
CA ARG A 335 -0.06 29.14 11.74
C ARG A 335 1.13 29.78 11.04
N VAL A 336 1.16 31.11 10.98
CA VAL A 336 2.24 31.89 10.33
C VAL A 336 2.80 32.89 11.34
N ARG A 337 4.12 32.89 11.52
CA ARG A 337 4.90 33.78 12.38
C ARG A 337 6.09 34.29 11.58
N THR A 338 5.82 35.17 10.64
CA THR A 338 6.81 35.66 9.68
C THR A 338 7.08 37.16 9.82
N GLU A 339 8.14 37.69 9.20
CA GLU A 339 8.30 39.14 9.08
C GLU A 339 7.11 39.74 8.32
N SER A 340 6.34 40.59 9.00
CA SER A 340 5.09 41.14 8.46
C SER A 340 5.35 41.94 7.17
N THR A 341 4.67 41.55 6.10
CA THR A 341 4.71 42.12 4.74
C THR A 341 6.02 41.93 3.96
N PHE A 342 6.99 41.19 4.48
CA PHE A 342 8.25 40.88 3.79
C PHE A 342 8.38 39.37 3.55
N ASP A 343 7.92 38.58 4.52
CA ASP A 343 7.94 37.13 4.50
C ASP A 343 6.53 36.58 4.60
N GLY A 344 6.28 35.44 3.98
CA GLY A 344 4.95 34.86 4.06
C GLY A 344 4.79 33.55 3.34
N ALA A 345 3.60 33.00 3.47
CA ALA A 345 3.23 31.75 2.87
C ALA A 345 2.07 31.91 1.88
N VAL A 346 2.08 31.09 0.83
CA VAL A 346 1.02 31.01 -0.18
C VAL A 346 0.61 29.55 -0.39
N LEU A 347 -0.63 29.34 -0.81
CA LEU A 347 -1.08 28.06 -1.34
C LEU A 347 -1.05 28.13 -2.85
N GLU A 348 -0.43 27.15 -3.48
CA GLU A 348 -0.38 27.03 -4.93
C GLU A 348 -0.99 25.71 -5.37
N ILE A 349 -1.63 25.73 -6.53
CA ILE A 349 -2.25 24.58 -7.18
C ILE A 349 -1.60 24.30 -8.52
N SER A 350 -1.63 23.05 -8.94
CA SER A 350 -1.23 22.64 -10.28
C SER A 350 -2.18 21.58 -10.82
N THR A 351 -2.50 21.69 -12.10
CA THR A 351 -3.33 20.74 -12.86
C THR A 351 -2.52 19.96 -13.91
N ASP A 352 -1.20 20.19 -13.96
CA ASP A 352 -0.30 19.72 -15.02
C ASP A 352 0.89 18.91 -14.48
N GLY A 353 0.71 18.23 -13.35
CA GLY A 353 1.76 17.38 -12.79
C GLY A 353 2.79 18.13 -11.96
N GLY A 354 2.50 19.35 -11.52
CA GLY A 354 3.45 20.23 -10.84
C GLY A 354 4.43 20.92 -11.78
N ALA A 355 4.19 20.92 -13.10
CA ALA A 355 5.03 21.58 -14.09
C ALA A 355 4.86 23.11 -14.02
N THR A 356 3.62 23.58 -13.88
CA THR A 356 3.30 24.97 -13.59
C THR A 356 2.43 25.06 -12.34
N TRP A 357 2.64 26.14 -11.57
CA TRP A 357 1.94 26.38 -10.32
C TRP A 357 1.26 27.73 -10.38
N THR A 358 -0.02 27.76 -10.08
CA THR A 358 -0.81 28.99 -9.98
C THR A 358 -1.19 29.24 -8.54
N ASP A 359 -1.37 30.52 -8.20
CA ASP A 359 -1.80 30.91 -6.87
C ASP A 359 -3.26 30.47 -6.63
N ALA A 360 -3.50 29.76 -5.52
CA ALA A 360 -4.83 29.27 -5.17
C ALA A 360 -5.71 30.34 -4.50
N GLY A 361 -5.22 31.57 -4.29
CA GLY A 361 -5.89 32.62 -3.53
C GLY A 361 -7.31 32.93 -3.98
N ALA A 362 -7.60 32.84 -5.29
CA ALA A 362 -8.94 33.04 -5.84
C ALA A 362 -9.94 31.91 -5.47
N ASN A 363 -9.43 30.74 -5.09
CA ASN A 363 -10.21 29.58 -4.68
C ASN A 363 -10.38 29.50 -3.16
N ILE A 364 -9.69 30.33 -2.37
CA ILE A 364 -9.81 30.33 -0.92
C ILE A 364 -11.11 31.01 -0.51
N THR A 365 -12.03 30.24 0.07
CA THR A 365 -13.36 30.70 0.50
C THR A 365 -13.42 31.11 1.96
N SER A 366 -12.46 30.66 2.78
CA SER A 366 -12.28 31.08 4.18
C SER A 366 -10.80 31.05 4.56
N GLY A 367 -10.36 32.00 5.40
CA GLY A 367 -8.96 32.07 5.84
C GLY A 367 -7.98 32.58 4.78
N GLY A 368 -8.43 33.42 3.83
CA GLY A 368 -7.60 33.95 2.74
C GLY A 368 -6.40 34.81 3.18
N TYR A 369 -5.59 35.20 2.20
CA TYR A 369 -4.40 36.04 2.40
C TYR A 369 -4.73 37.37 3.08
N ASN A 370 -3.81 37.87 3.91
CA ASN A 370 -4.01 39.07 4.73
C ASN A 370 -3.10 40.25 4.33
N GLY A 371 -2.16 40.06 3.40
CA GLY A 371 -1.25 41.13 3.01
C GLY A 371 -0.51 40.85 1.71
N THR A 372 0.09 41.90 1.15
CA THR A 372 1.01 41.81 0.01
C THR A 372 2.44 41.76 0.49
N ILE A 373 3.24 40.88 -0.10
CA ILE A 373 4.68 40.83 0.13
C ILE A 373 5.38 41.96 -0.61
N SER A 374 6.27 42.65 0.08
CA SER A 374 7.10 43.74 -0.45
C SER A 374 7.87 43.30 -1.70
N VAL A 375 7.97 44.20 -2.68
CA VAL A 375 8.82 43.98 -3.86
C VAL A 375 10.30 44.25 -3.58
N ASN A 376 10.61 44.77 -2.40
CA ASN A 376 11.98 45.02 -1.95
C ASN A 376 12.52 43.81 -1.18
N PHE A 377 13.84 43.78 -0.97
CA PHE A 377 14.55 42.83 -0.09
C PHE A 377 14.59 41.35 -0.53
N GLY A 378 14.04 41.04 -1.71
CA GLY A 378 14.39 39.82 -2.45
C GLY A 378 13.55 38.58 -2.14
N SER A 379 12.44 38.73 -1.40
CA SER A 379 11.51 37.61 -1.17
C SER A 379 11.03 37.00 -2.49
N PRO A 380 11.01 35.66 -2.63
CA PRO A 380 10.55 34.98 -3.85
C PRO A 380 9.03 35.11 -4.06
N LEU A 381 8.31 35.69 -3.09
CA LEU A 381 6.87 35.99 -3.15
C LEU A 381 6.59 37.49 -3.39
N ALA A 382 7.63 38.29 -3.67
CA ALA A 382 7.53 39.73 -3.95
C ALA A 382 6.33 40.12 -4.83
N GLY A 383 5.51 41.04 -4.33
CA GLY A 383 4.34 41.58 -5.02
C GLY A 383 3.08 40.70 -4.97
N ARG A 384 3.14 39.50 -4.39
CA ARG A 384 1.99 38.59 -4.26
C ARG A 384 1.21 38.84 -2.98
N GLN A 385 -0.09 38.56 -3.02
CA GLN A 385 -0.87 38.37 -1.80
C GLN A 385 -0.40 37.07 -1.13
N ALA A 386 -0.28 37.10 0.20
CA ALA A 386 0.18 35.98 1.01
C ALA A 386 -0.39 36.05 2.43
N TRP A 387 -0.22 34.96 3.17
CA TRP A 387 -0.30 34.99 4.62
C TRP A 387 1.02 35.49 5.19
N THR A 388 0.99 36.59 5.94
CA THR A 388 2.18 37.25 6.46
C THR A 388 1.97 37.79 7.88
N GLY A 389 3.04 37.88 8.66
CA GLY A 389 3.01 38.36 10.03
C GLY A 389 2.57 37.29 11.02
N ASN A 390 1.59 37.60 11.86
CA ASN A 390 1.15 36.74 12.97
C ASN A 390 -0.30 36.25 12.76
N ILE A 391 -0.46 35.02 12.27
CA ILE A 391 -1.77 34.41 11.96
C ILE A 391 -1.89 33.02 12.61
N PRO A 392 -2.98 32.71 13.33
CA PRO A 392 -3.83 33.67 14.04
C PRO A 392 -3.03 34.37 15.16
N ALA A 393 -3.63 35.32 15.86
CA ALA A 393 -3.05 35.83 17.11
C ALA A 393 -2.90 34.68 18.15
N GLY A 394 -1.89 34.77 19.02
CA GLY A 394 -1.66 33.78 20.10
C GLY A 394 -0.78 32.60 19.66
N THR A 395 -1.14 31.37 20.03
CA THR A 395 -0.35 30.15 19.70
C THR A 395 -1.13 29.10 18.92
N GLY A 396 -2.43 29.31 18.69
CA GLY A 396 -3.30 28.38 17.97
C GLY A 396 -3.11 28.41 16.46
N PHE A 397 -3.92 27.59 15.78
CA PHE A 397 -4.00 27.51 14.33
C PHE A 397 -5.35 28.08 13.83
N VAL A 398 -5.41 28.46 12.57
CA VAL A 398 -6.65 28.85 11.91
C VAL A 398 -6.89 27.95 10.69
N GLN A 399 -8.15 27.58 10.47
CA GLN A 399 -8.54 26.78 9.31
C GLN A 399 -8.61 27.66 8.06
N VAL A 400 -8.06 27.14 6.96
CA VAL A 400 -8.25 27.63 5.60
C VAL A 400 -9.21 26.68 4.89
N THR A 401 -10.14 27.22 4.11
CA THR A 401 -11.07 26.44 3.26
C THR A 401 -10.93 26.88 1.82
N VAL A 402 -10.80 25.91 0.91
CA VAL A 402 -10.54 26.13 -0.50
C VAL A 402 -11.56 25.37 -1.32
N ASP A 403 -12.23 26.07 -2.25
CA ASP A 403 -13.15 25.46 -3.20
C ASP A 403 -12.36 24.84 -4.36
N LEU A 404 -12.47 23.52 -4.47
CA LEU A 404 -11.84 22.72 -5.52
C LEU A 404 -12.83 22.30 -6.61
N LEU A 405 -14.12 22.61 -6.47
CA LEU A 405 -15.15 22.21 -7.42
C LEU A 405 -14.90 22.72 -8.85
N PRO A 406 -14.32 23.92 -9.08
CA PRO A 406 -13.94 24.36 -10.42
C PRO A 406 -12.94 23.44 -11.14
N PHE A 407 -12.26 22.57 -10.39
CA PHE A 407 -11.31 21.60 -10.92
C PHE A 407 -11.88 20.19 -11.05
N ALA A 408 -13.21 20.03 -10.98
CA ALA A 408 -13.86 18.75 -11.23
C ALA A 408 -13.40 18.15 -12.57
N GLY A 409 -13.02 16.87 -12.52
CA GLY A 409 -12.46 16.13 -13.65
C GLY A 409 -10.94 16.26 -13.80
N GLN A 410 -10.26 17.01 -12.93
CA GLN A 410 -8.82 17.22 -12.97
C GLN A 410 -8.08 16.52 -11.82
N ASN A 411 -6.80 16.27 -12.04
CA ASN A 411 -5.86 15.80 -11.02
C ASN A 411 -5.13 16.99 -10.43
N MET A 412 -5.42 17.29 -9.16
CA MET A 412 -4.94 18.48 -8.48
C MET A 412 -3.72 18.19 -7.64
N TRP A 413 -2.67 18.99 -7.82
CA TRP A 413 -1.56 19.08 -6.90
C TRP A 413 -1.70 20.33 -6.06
N PHE A 414 -1.29 20.24 -4.79
CA PHE A 414 -1.24 21.36 -3.87
C PHE A 414 0.17 21.48 -3.31
N ARG A 415 0.63 22.72 -3.12
CA ARG A 415 1.80 23.00 -2.30
C ARG A 415 1.61 24.22 -1.45
N TYR A 416 2.10 24.14 -0.22
CA TYR A 416 2.22 25.26 0.70
C TYR A 416 3.66 25.77 0.64
N ARG A 417 3.82 27.03 0.26
CA ARG A 417 5.14 27.61 -0.03
C ARG A 417 5.42 28.76 0.93
N LEU A 418 6.58 28.74 1.59
CA LEU A 418 7.09 29.83 2.42
C LEU A 418 8.25 30.50 1.70
N GLY A 419 8.16 31.82 1.55
CA GLY A 419 9.22 32.67 1.01
C GLY A 419 9.67 33.71 2.03
N THR A 420 10.98 33.85 2.17
CA THR A 420 11.61 34.81 3.08
C THR A 420 12.51 35.79 2.33
N ASP A 421 12.73 36.97 2.90
CA ASP A 421 13.53 38.07 2.37
C ASP A 421 14.99 38.01 2.90
N SER A 422 15.79 39.03 2.61
CA SER A 422 17.22 39.06 2.95
C SER A 422 17.56 39.48 4.40
N SER A 423 16.58 39.70 5.28
CA SER A 423 16.81 40.20 6.63
C SER A 423 15.75 39.72 7.65
N VAL A 424 15.82 40.25 8.89
CA VAL A 424 14.85 40.08 9.99
C VAL A 424 14.18 38.69 10.11
N ALA A 425 14.79 37.79 10.87
CA ALA A 425 14.19 36.49 11.15
C ALA A 425 12.93 36.59 12.03
N ALA A 426 11.98 35.70 11.79
CA ALA A 426 10.86 35.42 12.70
C ALA A 426 10.86 33.94 13.11
N THR A 427 9.69 33.33 13.34
CA THR A 427 9.65 31.91 13.74
C THR A 427 9.45 30.97 12.57
N GLY A 428 8.49 31.23 11.68
CA GLY A 428 8.18 30.33 10.57
C GLY A 428 6.70 30.11 10.32
N ALA A 429 6.40 29.06 9.56
CA ALA A 429 5.04 28.66 9.21
C ALA A 429 4.81 27.18 9.55
N TRP A 430 3.61 26.88 10.04
CA TRP A 430 3.12 25.54 10.31
C TRP A 430 1.90 25.24 9.44
N ALA A 431 1.75 23.97 9.07
CA ALA A 431 0.55 23.41 8.47
C ALA A 431 0.20 22.08 9.16
N ASP A 432 -1.08 21.84 9.35
CA ASP A 432 -1.60 20.69 10.09
C ASP A 432 -3.02 20.34 9.63
N ASP A 433 -3.49 19.13 9.98
CA ASP A 433 -4.85 18.65 9.75
C ASP A 433 -5.38 18.95 8.33
N VAL A 434 -4.59 18.58 7.32
CA VAL A 434 -4.98 18.70 5.92
C VAL A 434 -6.07 17.68 5.63
N SER A 435 -7.17 18.12 5.04
CA SER A 435 -8.30 17.28 4.66
C SER A 435 -8.91 17.73 3.35
N ILE A 436 -9.16 16.79 2.44
CA ILE A 436 -9.89 17.03 1.19
C ILE A 436 -11.13 16.17 1.19
N HIS A 437 -12.30 16.82 1.16
CA HIS A 437 -13.60 16.18 1.16
C HIS A 437 -14.28 16.32 -0.21
N LEU A 438 -14.68 15.20 -0.79
CA LEU A 438 -15.28 15.10 -2.12
C LEU A 438 -16.64 14.39 -2.02
N GLN A 439 -17.67 14.95 -2.66
CA GLN A 439 -18.99 14.33 -2.78
C GLN A 439 -19.36 14.21 -4.27
N PRO A 440 -19.56 13.01 -4.82
CA PRO A 440 -20.03 12.85 -6.20
C PRO A 440 -21.58 12.72 -6.31
N VAL A 441 -22.15 12.92 -7.52
CA VAL A 441 -23.61 12.86 -7.80
C VAL A 441 -24.17 11.45 -7.54
N ARG A 442 -25.22 11.35 -6.69
CA ARG A 442 -25.92 10.09 -6.30
C ARG A 442 -26.58 9.35 -7.44
#